data_AF-A0A2E1J0X9-F1
#
_entry.id   AF-A0A2E1J0X9-F1
#
_cell.length_a   1.000
_cell.length_b   1.000
_cell.length_c   1.000
_cell.angle_alpha   90.00
_cell.angle_beta   90.00
_cell.angle_gamma   90.00
#
_symmetry.space_group_name_H-M   'P 1'
#
loop_
_entity.id
_entity.type
_entity.pdbx_description
1 polymer ?
#
loop_
_entity_poly.entity_id
_entity_poly.type
_entity_poly.pdbx_seq_one_letter_code
_entity_poly.pdbx_strand_id
1 'polypeptide(L)'
;MKKSSLLYVLLVFYFFGCEEGAPNNQSSWDIIQKEIFAPNCANCHMSGSAITKQSGLDLSTSNAYENLVGVKPKNLSANDDDLLIVSSEGGMKGLSNSFLWEKINAYDREHFLADHPEYGQLMPPGKNFLTDGQLQFVRSWIEAGAPEEGIIADDNILLDSNRYELPNFKPLIVPDNGFQLHLGPFEVQPNYEKEFFVYTDLKINQDTYVNRIEIEMRTGSHHFLLYSFDDNTPDNVMPNYGQIRDLRDSNGKINLTTLRTMQYHKFFSGTQWPSLDYKLPPGVAFLLPKGQS
;
A
#
# COMPACT_ATOMS: atom_id res chain seq x y z
N MET A 1 -57.46 54.47 55.51
CA MET A 1 -57.55 53.04 55.15
C MET A 1 -56.87 52.84 53.79
N LYS A 2 -55.58 52.50 53.77
CA LYS A 2 -54.84 52.17 52.53
C LYS A 2 -54.48 50.69 52.59
N LYS A 3 -54.91 49.93 51.57
CA LYS A 3 -54.73 48.48 51.44
C LYS A 3 -53.25 48.18 51.15
N SER A 4 -52.66 47.29 51.95
CA SER A 4 -51.36 46.66 51.68
C SER A 4 -51.57 45.54 50.67
N SER A 5 -50.79 45.55 49.57
CA SER A 5 -50.72 44.43 48.63
C SER A 5 -49.36 43.77 48.80
N LEU A 6 -49.37 42.55 49.34
CA LEU A 6 -48.18 41.73 49.55
C LEU A 6 -47.95 40.91 48.27
N LEU A 7 -46.92 41.27 47.50
CA LEU A 7 -46.54 40.57 46.28
C LEU A 7 -45.60 39.41 46.63
N TYR A 8 -46.08 38.18 46.53
CA TYR A 8 -45.28 36.96 46.71
C TYR A 8 -44.49 36.69 45.43
N VAL A 9 -43.15 36.80 45.49
CA VAL A 9 -42.26 36.42 44.39
C VAL A 9 -41.89 34.95 44.58
N LEU A 10 -42.43 34.07 43.72
CA LEU A 10 -42.03 32.67 43.64
C LEU A 10 -40.67 32.59 42.93
N LEU A 11 -39.62 32.23 43.68
CA LEU A 11 -38.31 31.88 43.13
C LEU A 11 -38.37 30.44 42.60
N VAL A 12 -38.40 30.29 41.27
CA VAL A 12 -38.24 29.00 40.59
C VAL A 12 -36.75 28.73 40.47
N PHE A 13 -36.25 27.79 41.28
CA PHE A 13 -34.90 27.23 41.13
C PHE A 13 -34.90 26.28 39.92
N TYR A 14 -34.29 26.71 38.81
CA TYR A 14 -33.89 25.83 37.72
C TYR A 14 -32.68 25.02 38.19
N PHE A 15 -32.90 23.76 38.57
CA PHE A 15 -31.84 22.77 38.65
C PHE A 15 -31.40 22.44 37.22
N PHE A 16 -30.30 23.04 36.78
CA PHE A 16 -29.51 22.47 35.69
C PHE A 16 -28.86 21.21 36.24
N GLY A 17 -29.47 20.06 35.95
CA GLY A 17 -28.79 18.77 36.10
C GLY A 17 -27.63 18.75 35.12
N CYS A 18 -26.42 18.56 35.64
CA CYS A 18 -25.31 18.06 34.85
C CYS A 18 -25.71 16.67 34.39
N GLU A 19 -26.00 16.50 33.10
CA GLU A 19 -25.98 15.20 32.46
C GLU A 19 -24.51 14.82 32.35
N GLU A 20 -24.00 14.07 33.34
CA GLU A 20 -22.75 13.34 33.17
C GLU A 20 -22.94 12.45 31.95
N GLY A 21 -22.24 12.76 30.86
CA GLY A 21 -22.24 11.93 29.66
C GLY A 21 -21.92 10.49 30.07
N ALA A 22 -22.78 9.55 29.67
CA ALA A 22 -22.59 8.14 29.98
C ALA A 22 -21.16 7.72 29.61
N PRO A 23 -20.47 6.95 30.48
CA PRO A 23 -19.14 6.46 30.14
C PRO A 23 -19.21 5.70 28.83
N ASN A 24 -18.39 6.09 27.86
CA ASN A 24 -18.28 5.42 26.57
C ASN A 24 -17.72 4.01 26.82
N ASN A 25 -18.60 3.04 27.04
CA ASN A 25 -18.24 1.66 27.38
C ASN A 25 -17.91 0.85 26.12
N GLN A 26 -17.31 1.52 25.12
CA GLN A 26 -16.96 0.97 23.82
C GLN A 26 -15.69 0.14 23.98
N SER A 27 -15.67 -1.09 23.43
CA SER A 27 -14.48 -1.94 23.52
C SER A 27 -13.35 -1.36 22.67
N SER A 28 -12.11 -1.74 22.95
CA SER A 28 -10.99 -1.33 22.09
C SER A 28 -11.10 -1.91 20.68
N TRP A 29 -11.74 -3.06 20.51
CA TRP A 29 -12.07 -3.60 19.19
C TRP A 29 -13.09 -2.73 18.46
N ASP A 30 -14.14 -2.28 19.14
CA ASP A 30 -15.11 -1.35 18.54
C ASP A 30 -14.45 -0.05 18.08
N ILE A 31 -13.47 0.45 18.84
CA ILE A 31 -12.68 1.63 18.47
C ILE A 31 -11.85 1.34 17.22
N ILE A 32 -11.15 0.20 17.16
CA ILE A 32 -10.37 -0.21 15.98
C ILE A 32 -11.26 -0.30 14.75
N GLN A 33 -12.42 -0.94 14.87
CA GLN A 33 -13.38 -1.05 13.77
C GLN A 33 -13.85 0.31 13.27
N LYS A 34 -14.28 1.18 14.18
CA LYS A 34 -14.90 2.46 13.83
C LYS A 34 -13.91 3.51 13.37
N GLU A 35 -12.79 3.66 14.07
CA GLU A 35 -11.85 4.78 13.89
C GLU A 35 -10.63 4.40 13.02
N ILE A 36 -10.40 3.10 12.77
CA ILE A 36 -9.23 2.61 12.03
C ILE A 36 -9.65 1.82 10.79
N PHE A 37 -10.32 0.67 10.94
CA PHE A 37 -10.58 -0.22 9.80
C PHE A 37 -11.67 0.30 8.87
N ALA A 38 -12.79 0.80 9.38
CA ALA A 38 -13.85 1.38 8.56
C ALA A 38 -13.34 2.52 7.65
N PRO A 39 -12.64 3.55 8.17
CA PRO A 39 -12.17 4.66 7.33
C PRO A 39 -10.98 4.31 6.43
N ASN A 40 -10.07 3.43 6.86
CA ASN A 40 -8.80 3.21 6.15
C ASN A 40 -8.72 1.90 5.35
N CYS A 41 -9.56 0.89 5.66
CA CYS A 41 -9.40 -0.47 5.13
C CYS A 41 -10.66 -0.99 4.42
N ALA A 42 -11.85 -0.73 4.97
CA ALA A 42 -13.11 -1.35 4.53
C ALA A 42 -13.48 -1.04 3.07
N ASN A 43 -13.10 0.13 2.54
CA ASN A 43 -13.35 0.47 1.13
C ASN A 43 -12.64 -0.48 0.15
N CYS A 44 -11.48 -1.03 0.54
CA CYS A 44 -10.78 -2.05 -0.24
C CYS A 44 -11.21 -3.46 0.19
N HIS A 45 -11.42 -3.68 1.49
CA HIS A 45 -11.79 -4.97 2.09
C HIS A 45 -13.30 -5.10 2.33
N MET A 46 -14.11 -4.88 1.28
CA MET A 46 -15.56 -5.09 1.33
C MET A 46 -16.00 -6.27 0.46
N SER A 47 -17.16 -6.83 0.76
CA SER A 47 -17.74 -7.96 0.03
C SER A 47 -17.75 -7.71 -1.48
N GLY A 48 -17.23 -8.68 -2.23
CA GLY A 48 -17.19 -8.65 -3.70
C GLY A 48 -16.04 -7.83 -4.32
N SER A 49 -15.27 -7.07 -3.53
CA SER A 49 -14.09 -6.34 -4.02
C SER A 49 -13.01 -7.32 -4.55
N ALA A 50 -12.14 -6.82 -5.42
CA ALA A 50 -11.00 -7.61 -5.92
C ALA A 50 -10.06 -8.03 -4.77
N ILE A 51 -9.81 -7.13 -3.82
CA ILE A 51 -8.93 -7.37 -2.68
C ILE A 51 -9.52 -8.41 -1.73
N THR A 52 -10.82 -8.38 -1.44
CA THR A 52 -11.48 -9.40 -0.61
C THR A 52 -11.45 -10.77 -1.29
N LYS A 53 -11.62 -10.86 -2.61
CA LYS A 53 -11.48 -12.13 -3.35
C LYS A 53 -10.06 -12.69 -3.28
N GLN A 54 -9.05 -11.82 -3.33
CA GLN A 54 -7.65 -12.21 -3.25
C GLN A 54 -7.24 -12.61 -1.83
N SER A 55 -7.54 -11.77 -0.84
CA SER A 55 -7.12 -11.95 0.56
C SER A 55 -8.02 -12.88 1.37
N GLY A 56 -9.30 -13.00 1.01
CA GLY A 56 -10.32 -13.66 1.82
C GLY A 56 -10.83 -12.84 3.01
N LEU A 57 -10.37 -11.59 3.16
CA LEU A 57 -10.65 -10.76 4.33
C LEU A 57 -11.67 -9.65 3.99
N ASP A 58 -12.83 -9.70 4.64
CA ASP A 58 -13.89 -8.68 4.58
C ASP A 58 -13.99 -7.95 5.92
N LEU A 59 -13.56 -6.69 5.93
CA LEU A 59 -13.56 -5.79 7.10
C LEU A 59 -14.81 -4.90 7.15
N SER A 60 -15.72 -5.01 6.17
CA SER A 60 -16.94 -4.21 6.11
C SER A 60 -18.12 -4.82 6.87
N THR A 61 -17.96 -6.03 7.41
CA THR A 61 -19.03 -6.80 8.06
C THR A 61 -18.99 -6.72 9.58
N SER A 62 -20.13 -7.02 10.23
CA SER A 62 -20.21 -7.19 11.68
C SER A 62 -19.34 -8.34 12.22
N ASN A 63 -18.97 -9.29 11.36
CA ASN A 63 -18.19 -10.48 11.71
C ASN A 63 -16.70 -10.32 11.40
N ALA A 64 -16.21 -9.09 11.26
CA ALA A 64 -14.82 -8.82 10.92
C ALA A 64 -13.84 -9.42 11.95
N TYR A 65 -14.20 -9.49 13.24
CA TYR A 65 -13.34 -10.05 14.28
C TYR A 65 -13.04 -11.54 14.02
N GLU A 66 -14.08 -12.33 13.78
CA GLU A 66 -14.03 -13.78 13.56
C GLU A 66 -13.25 -14.15 12.28
N ASN A 67 -13.23 -13.23 11.30
CA ASN A 67 -12.49 -13.40 10.05
C ASN A 67 -11.03 -12.93 10.15
N LEU A 68 -10.63 -12.33 11.28
CA LEU A 68 -9.35 -11.66 11.47
C LEU A 68 -8.50 -12.36 12.54
N VAL A 69 -9.03 -12.54 13.75
CA VAL A 69 -8.26 -13.06 14.89
C VAL A 69 -8.24 -14.58 14.86
N GLY A 70 -7.05 -15.17 14.92
CA GLY A 70 -6.87 -16.64 14.89
C GLY A 70 -7.03 -17.28 13.51
N VAL A 71 -7.20 -16.49 12.46
CA VAL A 71 -7.44 -16.98 11.10
C VAL A 71 -6.13 -17.04 10.30
N LYS A 72 -5.90 -18.12 9.55
CA LYS A 72 -4.73 -18.21 8.66
C LYS A 72 -4.89 -17.31 7.42
N PRO A 73 -3.84 -16.58 6.99
CA PRO A 73 -3.90 -15.78 5.78
C PRO A 73 -3.97 -16.67 4.53
N LYS A 74 -4.61 -16.15 3.48
CA LYS A 74 -4.65 -16.80 2.15
C LYS A 74 -3.36 -16.61 1.34
N ASN A 75 -2.53 -15.63 1.70
CA ASN A 75 -1.19 -15.48 1.14
C ASN A 75 -0.37 -16.73 1.51
N LEU A 76 0.17 -17.42 0.51
CA LEU A 76 0.85 -18.71 0.71
C LEU A 76 2.12 -18.57 1.55
N SER A 77 2.96 -17.56 1.26
CA SER A 77 4.20 -17.34 2.01
C SER A 77 3.92 -17.04 3.49
N ALA A 78 3.00 -16.14 3.78
CA ALA A 78 2.61 -15.84 5.17
C ALA A 78 1.98 -17.05 5.88
N ASN A 79 1.30 -17.93 5.13
CA ASN A 79 0.74 -19.16 5.68
C ASN A 79 1.83 -20.21 5.98
N ASP A 80 2.82 -20.33 5.09
CA ASP A 80 3.98 -21.22 5.21
C ASP A 80 4.90 -20.78 6.36
N ASP A 81 4.94 -19.47 6.65
CA ASP A 81 5.60 -18.89 7.84
C ASP A 81 4.76 -19.04 9.13
N ASP A 82 3.65 -19.79 9.07
CA ASP A 82 2.73 -20.07 10.17
C ASP A 82 2.14 -18.83 10.86
N LEU A 83 2.02 -17.72 10.11
CA LEU A 83 1.36 -16.51 10.60
C LEU A 83 -0.16 -16.66 10.67
N LEU A 84 -0.77 -15.86 11.53
CA LEU A 84 -2.20 -15.60 11.56
C LEU A 84 -2.45 -14.19 11.03
N ILE A 85 -3.66 -13.91 10.53
CA ILE A 85 -4.02 -12.54 10.12
C ILE A 85 -3.83 -11.61 11.33
N VAL A 86 -4.40 -11.97 12.49
CA VAL A 86 -4.04 -11.43 13.81
C VAL A 86 -3.89 -12.58 14.80
N SER A 87 -2.80 -12.60 15.55
CA SER A 87 -2.54 -13.57 16.61
C SER A 87 -3.15 -13.12 17.95
N SER A 88 -3.69 -14.07 18.70
CA SER A 88 -4.21 -13.88 20.06
C SER A 88 -3.20 -14.23 21.16
N GLU A 89 -1.96 -14.58 20.81
CA GLU A 89 -0.94 -15.01 21.79
C GLU A 89 -0.43 -13.88 22.70
N GLY A 90 -0.67 -12.62 22.34
CA GLY A 90 -0.28 -11.44 23.11
C GLY A 90 1.23 -11.18 23.16
N GLY A 91 1.59 -10.03 23.72
CA GLY A 91 2.95 -9.50 23.79
C GLY A 91 3.65 -9.40 22.43
N MET A 92 4.98 -9.45 22.46
CA MET A 92 5.79 -9.43 21.24
C MET A 92 5.53 -10.63 20.32
N LYS A 93 5.15 -11.78 20.89
CA LYS A 93 4.82 -12.98 20.12
C LYS A 93 3.53 -12.79 19.31
N GLY A 94 2.54 -12.10 19.90
CA GLY A 94 1.34 -11.68 19.20
C GLY A 94 1.67 -10.81 17.98
N LEU A 95 2.57 -9.83 18.13
CA LEU A 95 3.00 -8.99 17.01
C LEU A 95 3.74 -9.76 15.93
N SER A 96 4.76 -10.55 16.28
CA SER A 96 5.56 -11.31 15.31
C SER A 96 4.76 -12.36 14.56
N ASN A 97 3.67 -12.85 15.16
CA ASN A 97 2.79 -13.85 14.54
C ASN A 97 1.56 -13.24 13.83
N SER A 98 1.47 -11.91 13.76
CA SER A 98 0.34 -11.19 13.15
C SER A 98 0.72 -10.62 11.79
N PHE A 99 0.23 -11.25 10.72
CA PHE A 99 0.42 -10.78 9.35
C PHE A 99 -0.15 -9.37 9.11
N LEU A 100 -1.24 -8.99 9.78
CA LEU A 100 -1.74 -7.62 9.74
C LEU A 100 -0.67 -6.61 10.17
N TRP A 101 0.11 -6.91 11.22
CA TRP A 101 1.12 -6.01 11.75
C TRP A 101 2.24 -5.77 10.74
N GLU A 102 2.76 -6.84 10.12
CA GLU A 102 3.72 -6.75 9.00
C GLU A 102 3.23 -5.85 7.88
N LYS A 103 1.92 -5.89 7.59
CA LYS A 103 1.31 -5.15 6.49
C LYS A 103 1.09 -3.68 6.79
N ILE A 104 0.83 -3.29 8.05
CA ILE A 104 0.48 -1.91 8.42
C ILE A 104 1.63 -1.12 9.05
N ASN A 105 2.66 -1.78 9.55
CA ASN A 105 3.79 -1.14 10.22
C ASN A 105 4.74 -0.47 9.21
N ALA A 106 4.36 0.73 8.77
CA ALA A 106 5.11 1.48 7.76
C ALA A 106 6.55 1.83 8.18
N TYR A 107 6.84 1.92 9.47
CA TYR A 107 8.19 2.18 9.98
C TYR A 107 9.15 1.01 9.78
N ASP A 108 8.62 -0.22 9.63
CA ASP A 108 9.41 -1.43 9.40
C ASP A 108 9.41 -1.86 7.93
N ARG A 109 9.15 -0.90 7.04
CA ARG A 109 9.04 -1.12 5.59
C ARG A 109 10.29 -1.73 4.98
N GLU A 110 11.48 -1.39 5.46
CA GLU A 110 12.73 -1.95 4.93
C GLU A 110 12.83 -3.45 5.21
N HIS A 111 12.51 -3.87 6.44
CA HIS A 111 12.39 -5.29 6.79
C HIS A 111 11.33 -5.99 5.94
N PHE A 112 10.12 -5.42 5.87
CA PHE A 112 9.02 -5.99 5.07
C PHE A 112 9.42 -6.26 3.61
N LEU A 113 10.12 -5.31 2.97
CA LEU A 113 10.52 -5.44 1.57
C LEU A 113 11.72 -6.37 1.37
N ALA A 114 12.63 -6.46 2.33
CA ALA A 114 13.82 -7.27 2.22
C ALA A 114 13.56 -8.74 2.54
N ASP A 115 12.81 -9.00 3.60
CA ASP A 115 12.68 -10.33 4.18
C ASP A 115 11.41 -11.04 3.71
N HIS A 116 10.38 -10.29 3.28
CA HIS A 116 9.06 -10.83 2.95
C HIS A 116 8.60 -10.53 1.51
N PRO A 117 9.38 -10.92 0.48
CA PRO A 117 9.09 -10.54 -0.89
C PRO A 117 7.71 -10.99 -1.39
N GLU A 118 7.24 -12.14 -0.92
CA GLU A 118 5.99 -12.75 -1.39
C GLU A 118 4.76 -12.35 -0.56
N TYR A 119 4.90 -11.43 0.41
CA TYR A 119 3.78 -10.95 1.25
C TYR A 119 2.90 -9.92 0.52
N GLY A 120 3.31 -9.51 -0.69
CA GLY A 120 2.69 -8.45 -1.47
C GLY A 120 3.12 -7.07 -0.99
N GLN A 121 2.22 -6.08 -1.03
CA GLN A 121 2.54 -4.69 -0.66
C GLN A 121 2.06 -4.31 0.75
N LEU A 122 2.68 -3.30 1.35
CA LEU A 122 2.18 -2.64 2.57
C LEU A 122 0.77 -2.08 2.38
N MET A 123 0.05 -1.93 3.49
CA MET A 123 -1.33 -1.47 3.56
C MET A 123 -1.50 -0.29 4.53
N PRO A 124 -2.34 0.70 4.21
CA PRO A 124 -2.95 0.93 2.90
C PRO A 124 -1.89 1.21 1.80
N PRO A 125 -2.18 0.89 0.53
CA PRO A 125 -1.23 1.11 -0.55
C PRO A 125 -0.95 2.61 -0.77
N GLY A 126 0.24 2.92 -1.29
CA GLY A 126 0.65 4.30 -1.59
C GLY A 126 1.22 5.03 -0.39
N LYS A 127 0.65 6.19 -0.04
CA LYS A 127 1.12 7.08 1.04
C LYS A 127 0.13 7.24 2.21
N ASN A 128 -1.01 6.54 2.17
CA ASN A 128 -2.05 6.69 3.17
C ASN A 128 -1.85 5.74 4.35
N PHE A 129 -0.63 5.71 4.92
CA PHE A 129 -0.33 4.90 6.11
C PHE A 129 -1.18 5.34 7.29
N LEU A 130 -1.50 4.44 8.22
CA LEU A 130 -2.18 4.79 9.47
C LEU A 130 -1.41 5.90 10.22
N THR A 131 -2.12 6.68 11.03
CA THR A 131 -1.43 7.62 11.93
C THR A 131 -0.64 6.86 12.98
N ASP A 132 0.36 7.50 13.56
CA ASP A 132 1.17 6.93 14.64
C ASP A 132 0.28 6.51 15.82
N GLY A 133 -0.75 7.32 16.13
CA GLY A 133 -1.77 6.98 17.13
C GLY A 133 -2.59 5.74 16.77
N GLN A 134 -3.07 5.64 15.53
CA GLN A 134 -3.81 4.47 15.05
C GLN A 134 -2.95 3.20 15.07
N LEU A 135 -1.69 3.30 14.61
CA LEU A 135 -0.74 2.19 14.59
C LEU A 135 -0.41 1.73 16.01
N GLN A 136 -0.18 2.66 16.94
CA GLN A 136 0.08 2.36 18.35
C GLN A 136 -1.14 1.74 19.04
N PHE A 137 -2.36 2.16 18.68
CA PHE A 137 -3.58 1.57 19.24
C PHE A 137 -3.76 0.12 18.79
N VAL A 138 -3.58 -0.17 17.49
CA VAL A 138 -3.62 -1.55 16.97
C VAL A 138 -2.51 -2.40 17.59
N ARG A 139 -1.29 -1.85 17.72
CA ARG A 139 -0.17 -2.52 18.38
C ARG A 139 -0.54 -2.95 19.80
N SER A 140 -1.04 -2.01 20.61
CA SER A 140 -1.43 -2.26 21.99
C SER A 140 -2.50 -3.36 22.08
N TRP A 141 -3.45 -3.36 21.14
CA TRP A 141 -4.51 -4.37 21.08
C TRP A 141 -3.97 -5.77 20.75
N ILE A 142 -3.05 -5.90 19.79
CA ILE A 142 -2.39 -7.17 19.47
C ILE A 142 -1.52 -7.64 20.66
N GLU A 143 -0.77 -6.74 21.28
CA GLU A 143 0.04 -7.03 22.47
C GLU A 143 -0.83 -7.47 23.66
N ALA A 144 -2.09 -7.02 23.74
CA ALA A 144 -3.06 -7.47 24.74
C ALA A 144 -3.73 -8.82 24.40
N GLY A 145 -3.38 -9.45 23.28
CA GLY A 145 -3.98 -10.72 22.83
C GLY A 145 -5.21 -10.56 21.95
N ALA A 146 -5.37 -9.38 21.33
CA ALA A 146 -6.45 -9.05 20.41
C ALA A 146 -7.88 -9.36 20.93
N PRO A 147 -8.26 -8.93 22.15
CA PRO A 147 -9.59 -9.22 22.69
C PRO A 147 -10.70 -8.51 21.91
N GLU A 148 -11.84 -9.18 21.73
CA GLU A 148 -13.05 -8.58 21.14
C GLU A 148 -13.74 -7.60 22.10
N GLU A 149 -13.62 -7.87 23.40
CA GLU A 149 -14.32 -7.16 24.46
C GLU A 149 -13.35 -6.49 25.43
N GLY A 150 -13.81 -5.43 26.11
CA GLY A 150 -13.04 -4.70 27.10
C GLY A 150 -12.12 -3.62 26.50
N ILE A 151 -11.38 -2.95 27.38
CA ILE A 151 -10.58 -1.76 27.06
C ILE A 151 -9.11 -2.07 27.35
N ILE A 152 -8.25 -1.94 26.33
CA ILE A 152 -6.81 -2.26 26.42
C ILE A 152 -5.92 -1.02 26.48
N ALA A 153 -6.39 0.13 26.02
CA ALA A 153 -5.68 1.40 26.05
C ALA A 153 -6.64 2.59 26.05
N ASP A 154 -6.10 3.75 26.44
CA ASP A 154 -6.77 5.05 26.36
C ASP A 154 -6.92 5.48 24.89
N ASP A 155 -8.12 5.94 24.51
CA ASP A 155 -8.43 6.41 23.16
C ASP A 155 -7.73 7.74 22.83
N ASN A 156 -7.22 8.46 23.82
CA ASN A 156 -6.37 9.64 23.64
C ASN A 156 -5.12 9.36 22.77
N ILE A 157 -4.66 8.12 22.68
CA ILE A 157 -3.55 7.73 21.78
C ILE A 157 -3.89 8.07 20.32
N LEU A 158 -5.17 7.99 19.92
CA LEU A 158 -5.62 8.30 18.56
C LEU A 158 -5.50 9.78 18.19
N LEU A 159 -5.25 10.67 19.16
CA LEU A 159 -4.99 12.10 18.90
C LEU A 159 -3.64 12.31 18.18
N ASP A 160 -2.72 11.34 18.26
CA ASP A 160 -1.49 11.39 17.46
C ASP A 160 -1.82 11.12 15.99
N SER A 161 -1.84 12.21 15.23
CA SER A 161 -2.17 12.26 13.82
C SER A 161 -0.94 12.31 12.90
N ASN A 162 0.27 12.22 13.47
CA ASN A 162 1.49 12.09 12.69
C ASN A 162 1.41 10.83 11.81
N ARG A 163 2.11 10.84 10.67
CA ARG A 163 2.15 9.70 9.75
C ARG A 163 3.58 9.48 9.31
N TYR A 164 3.91 8.21 9.08
CA TYR A 164 5.16 7.84 8.42
C TYR A 164 5.28 8.54 7.06
N GLU A 165 6.39 9.22 6.85
CA GLU A 165 6.76 9.81 5.56
C GLU A 165 7.76 8.92 4.85
N LEU A 166 7.46 8.62 3.59
CA LEU A 166 8.38 7.87 2.75
C LEU A 166 9.66 8.68 2.48
N PRO A 167 10.83 8.01 2.41
CA PRO A 167 12.05 8.65 1.96
C PRO A 167 11.85 9.32 0.61
N ASN A 168 12.49 10.47 0.42
CA ASN A 168 12.48 11.15 -0.86
C ASN A 168 13.16 10.28 -1.92
N PHE A 169 12.50 10.14 -3.08
CA PHE A 169 13.09 9.47 -4.24
C PHE A 169 14.43 10.13 -4.59
N LYS A 170 15.47 9.31 -4.70
CA LYS A 170 16.80 9.74 -5.13
C LYS A 170 17.09 9.09 -6.48
N PRO A 171 17.27 9.86 -7.56
CA PRO A 171 17.60 9.27 -8.86
C PRO A 171 18.97 8.58 -8.79
N LEU A 172 19.11 7.52 -9.59
CA LEU A 172 20.40 6.86 -9.79
C LEU A 172 21.42 7.83 -10.39
N ILE A 173 22.69 7.65 -10.03
CA ILE A 173 23.80 8.39 -10.62
C ILE A 173 23.93 7.97 -12.08
N VAL A 174 24.17 8.93 -12.98
CA VAL A 174 24.45 8.61 -14.39
C VAL A 174 25.71 7.75 -14.46
N PRO A 175 25.67 6.57 -15.10
CA PRO A 175 26.84 5.71 -15.17
C PRO A 175 27.94 6.32 -16.03
N ASP A 176 29.20 6.19 -15.61
CA ASP A 176 30.37 6.63 -16.40
C ASP A 176 30.44 5.89 -17.75
N ASN A 177 30.04 4.62 -17.76
CA ASN A 177 29.96 3.77 -18.94
C ASN A 177 28.61 3.03 -18.95
N GLY A 178 27.68 3.47 -19.80
CA GLY A 178 26.38 2.84 -19.92
C GLY A 178 25.32 3.83 -20.40
N PHE A 179 24.07 3.47 -20.14
CA PHE A 179 22.90 4.28 -20.49
C PHE A 179 22.08 4.54 -19.22
N GLN A 180 21.43 5.69 -19.16
CA GLN A 180 20.43 5.97 -18.14
C GLN A 180 19.10 6.25 -18.83
N LEU A 181 18.08 5.46 -18.46
CA LEU A 181 16.70 5.69 -18.84
C LEU A 181 16.01 6.46 -17.72
N HIS A 182 15.30 7.53 -18.08
CA HIS A 182 14.51 8.31 -17.15
C HIS A 182 13.05 8.32 -17.60
N LEU A 183 12.16 7.81 -16.75
CA LEU A 183 10.72 7.95 -16.92
C LEU A 183 10.27 9.23 -16.22
N GLY A 184 9.76 10.19 -17.00
CA GLY A 184 9.27 11.46 -16.48
C GLY A 184 8.01 11.30 -15.61
N PRO A 185 7.54 12.39 -14.97
CA PRO A 185 6.33 12.34 -14.15
C PRO A 185 5.10 11.95 -14.98
N PHE A 186 4.18 11.24 -14.35
CA PHE A 186 2.92 10.82 -14.95
C PHE A 186 1.81 10.82 -13.89
N GLU A 187 0.57 10.98 -14.33
CA GLU A 187 -0.60 11.01 -13.47
C GLU A 187 -1.23 9.63 -13.31
N VAL A 188 -1.70 9.34 -12.10
CA VAL A 188 -2.45 8.12 -11.74
C VAL A 188 -3.77 8.54 -11.11
N GLN A 189 -4.88 7.98 -11.59
CA GLN A 189 -6.20 8.28 -11.04
C GLN A 189 -6.37 7.64 -9.65
N PRO A 190 -7.19 8.22 -8.76
CA PRO A 190 -7.53 7.60 -7.49
C PRO A 190 -8.11 6.19 -7.70
N ASN A 191 -7.70 5.23 -6.86
CA ASN A 191 -8.16 3.84 -6.88
C ASN A 191 -7.97 3.12 -8.24
N TYR A 192 -6.94 3.50 -8.99
CA TYR A 192 -6.63 2.94 -10.31
C TYR A 192 -5.20 2.44 -10.37
N GLU A 193 -5.00 1.25 -10.91
CA GLU A 193 -3.67 0.73 -11.25
C GLU A 193 -3.36 1.06 -12.71
N LYS A 194 -2.31 1.87 -12.89
CA LYS A 194 -1.89 2.33 -14.21
C LYS A 194 -0.71 1.52 -14.72
N GLU A 195 -0.94 0.77 -15.78
CA GLU A 195 0.10 0.09 -16.55
C GLU A 195 0.25 0.77 -17.92
N PHE A 196 1.48 1.17 -18.26
CA PHE A 196 1.78 1.90 -19.49
C PHE A 196 3.22 1.68 -19.94
N PHE A 197 3.49 2.03 -21.19
CA PHE A 197 4.79 1.87 -21.82
C PHE A 197 5.29 3.20 -22.39
N VAL A 198 6.60 3.43 -22.31
CA VAL A 198 7.31 4.52 -23.01
C VAL A 198 8.46 3.90 -23.78
N TYR A 199 8.61 4.31 -25.04
CA TYR A 199 9.71 3.86 -25.89
C TYR A 199 10.79 4.93 -25.96
N THR A 200 12.06 4.54 -25.77
CA THR A 200 13.17 5.48 -25.69
C THR A 200 14.28 5.06 -26.63
N ASP A 201 14.80 6.01 -27.41
CA ASP A 201 15.95 5.75 -28.27
C ASP A 201 17.26 5.80 -27.47
N LEU A 202 17.86 4.64 -27.22
CA LEU A 202 19.15 4.51 -26.54
C LEU A 202 20.34 4.94 -27.41
N LYS A 203 20.13 5.22 -28.70
CA LYS A 203 21.15 5.62 -29.67
C LYS A 203 22.30 4.61 -29.79
N ILE A 204 21.99 3.32 -29.69
CA ILE A 204 22.97 2.23 -29.76
C ILE A 204 23.48 2.07 -31.20
N ASN A 205 24.67 2.60 -31.47
CA ASN A 205 25.27 2.62 -32.79
C ASN A 205 26.23 1.44 -33.07
N GLN A 206 26.45 0.59 -32.06
CA GLN A 206 27.27 -0.62 -32.12
C GLN A 206 26.79 -1.63 -31.07
N ASP A 207 27.09 -2.90 -31.27
CA ASP A 207 26.79 -3.95 -30.30
C ASP A 207 27.37 -3.59 -28.93
N THR A 208 26.51 -3.56 -27.92
CA THR A 208 26.85 -3.15 -26.56
C THR A 208 26.54 -4.28 -25.58
N TYR A 209 27.46 -4.55 -24.67
CA TYR A 209 27.35 -5.63 -23.70
C TYR A 209 27.11 -5.05 -22.31
N VAL A 210 25.97 -5.35 -21.71
CA VAL A 210 25.53 -4.83 -20.40
C VAL A 210 25.72 -5.90 -19.34
N ASN A 211 26.49 -5.58 -18.29
CA ASN A 211 26.80 -6.52 -17.20
C ASN A 211 26.24 -6.11 -15.83
N ARG A 212 25.54 -4.98 -15.73
CA ARG A 212 24.90 -4.50 -14.52
C ARG A 212 23.63 -3.75 -14.88
N ILE A 213 22.59 -3.91 -14.06
CA ILE A 213 21.32 -3.19 -14.20
C ILE A 213 20.98 -2.61 -12.84
N GLU A 214 20.74 -1.31 -12.83
CA GLU A 214 20.27 -0.57 -11.66
C GLU A 214 18.90 0.03 -11.99
N ILE A 215 17.92 -0.17 -11.10
CA ILE A 215 16.57 0.37 -11.21
C ILE A 215 16.23 1.03 -9.88
N GLU A 216 15.67 2.24 -9.94
CA GLU A 216 15.11 2.93 -8.79
C GLU A 216 13.72 3.48 -9.16
N MET A 217 12.73 3.18 -8.33
CA MET A 217 11.35 3.59 -8.54
C MET A 217 10.89 4.57 -7.47
N ARG A 218 10.02 5.51 -7.86
CA ARG A 218 9.27 6.31 -6.91
C ARG A 218 8.24 5.43 -6.20
N THR A 219 8.06 5.66 -4.89
CA THR A 219 7.04 4.96 -4.11
C THR A 219 5.65 5.06 -4.74
N GLY A 220 4.92 3.93 -4.72
CA GLY A 220 3.64 3.74 -5.38
C GLY A 220 3.76 2.93 -6.68
N SER A 221 4.96 2.85 -7.26
CA SER A 221 5.26 1.91 -8.35
C SER A 221 5.62 0.55 -7.74
N HIS A 222 5.10 -0.53 -8.33
CA HIS A 222 5.36 -1.89 -7.85
C HIS A 222 5.87 -2.85 -8.92
N HIS A 223 5.88 -2.46 -10.20
CA HIS A 223 6.53 -3.20 -11.28
C HIS A 223 7.28 -2.22 -12.21
N PHE A 224 8.51 -2.56 -12.59
CA PHE A 224 9.25 -1.90 -13.66
C PHE A 224 9.83 -2.95 -14.60
N LEU A 225 9.48 -2.87 -15.88
CA LEU A 225 9.86 -3.84 -16.89
C LEU A 225 10.54 -3.13 -18.05
N LEU A 226 11.70 -3.66 -18.46
CA LEU A 226 12.48 -3.22 -19.61
C LEU A 226 12.33 -4.28 -20.70
N TYR A 227 11.90 -3.81 -21.88
CA TYR A 227 11.75 -4.61 -23.07
C TYR A 227 12.55 -3.97 -24.20
N SER A 228 13.07 -4.81 -25.10
CA SER A 228 13.38 -4.41 -26.47
C SER A 228 12.28 -4.92 -27.41
N PHE A 229 12.41 -4.64 -28.70
CA PHE A 229 11.57 -5.24 -29.73
C PHE A 229 12.26 -6.43 -30.41
N ASP A 230 11.48 -7.38 -30.91
CA ASP A 230 11.97 -8.42 -31.80
C ASP A 230 12.47 -7.83 -33.13
N ASP A 231 13.51 -8.43 -33.71
CA ASP A 231 14.12 -7.96 -34.95
C ASP A 231 13.16 -8.01 -36.17
N ASN A 232 12.08 -8.79 -36.07
CA ASN A 232 11.04 -8.89 -37.11
C ASN A 232 9.86 -7.94 -36.89
N THR A 233 9.94 -7.04 -35.91
CA THR A 233 8.86 -6.08 -35.62
C THR A 233 8.64 -5.17 -36.82
N PRO A 234 7.43 -5.12 -37.39
CA PRO A 234 7.15 -4.24 -38.53
C PRO A 234 7.27 -2.76 -38.15
N ASP A 235 7.86 -1.93 -39.02
CA ASP A 235 8.03 -0.47 -38.80
C ASP A 235 6.71 0.24 -38.45
N ASN A 236 5.58 -0.19 -39.01
CA ASN A 236 4.27 0.39 -38.74
C ASN A 236 3.66 -0.03 -37.40
N VAL A 237 4.30 -0.94 -36.66
CA VAL A 237 3.96 -1.33 -35.29
C VAL A 237 4.85 -0.61 -34.28
N MET A 238 6.03 -0.15 -34.69
CA MET A 238 6.97 0.53 -33.80
C MET A 238 6.34 1.80 -33.20
N PRO A 239 6.37 1.97 -31.87
CA PRO A 239 5.82 3.14 -31.22
C PRO A 239 6.71 4.37 -31.43
N ASN A 240 6.11 5.57 -31.33
CA ASN A 240 6.90 6.80 -31.30
C ASN A 240 7.68 6.92 -30.00
N TYR A 241 8.89 7.48 -30.09
CA TYR A 241 9.70 7.76 -28.90
C TYR A 241 9.05 8.77 -27.96
N GLY A 242 9.21 8.57 -26.65
CA GLY A 242 8.79 9.49 -25.59
C GLY A 242 7.28 9.59 -25.36
N GLN A 243 6.45 8.84 -26.11
CA GLN A 243 5.00 8.84 -25.92
C GLN A 243 4.59 7.81 -24.87
N ILE A 244 3.78 8.26 -23.89
CA ILE A 244 3.08 7.38 -22.95
C ILE A 244 2.00 6.62 -23.72
N ARG A 245 2.02 5.29 -23.59
CA ARG A 245 1.06 4.37 -24.19
C ARG A 245 0.42 3.53 -23.10
N ASP A 246 -0.75 3.96 -22.64
CA ASP A 246 -1.50 3.22 -21.62
C ASP A 246 -1.95 1.86 -22.18
N LEU A 247 -1.86 0.81 -21.36
CA LEU A 247 -2.42 -0.51 -21.69
C LEU A 247 -3.95 -0.49 -21.60
N ARG A 248 -4.49 0.30 -20.66
CA ARG A 248 -5.92 0.48 -20.43
C ARG A 248 -6.27 1.96 -20.41
N ASP A 249 -7.38 2.33 -21.03
CA ASP A 249 -7.92 3.68 -20.94
C ASP A 249 -8.53 3.97 -19.56
N SER A 250 -9.02 5.21 -19.36
CA SER A 250 -9.63 5.63 -18.09
C SER A 250 -10.89 4.86 -17.70
N ASN A 251 -11.47 4.06 -18.60
CA ASN A 251 -12.61 3.19 -18.33
C ASN A 251 -12.17 1.73 -18.15
N GLY A 252 -10.87 1.45 -18.07
CA GLY A 252 -10.30 0.12 -17.91
C GLY A 252 -10.28 -0.73 -19.19
N LYS A 253 -10.68 -0.16 -20.35
CA LYS A 253 -10.71 -0.89 -21.62
C LYS A 253 -9.31 -0.98 -22.21
N ILE A 254 -8.96 -2.17 -22.70
CA ILE A 254 -7.64 -2.42 -23.29
C ILE A 254 -7.42 -1.59 -24.56
N ASN A 255 -6.27 -0.93 -24.64
CA ASN A 255 -5.78 -0.28 -25.84
C ASN A 255 -5.19 -1.33 -26.78
N LEU A 256 -5.92 -1.64 -27.87
CA LEU A 256 -5.52 -2.67 -28.83
C LEU A 256 -4.21 -2.34 -29.56
N THR A 257 -3.89 -1.05 -29.75
CA THR A 257 -2.62 -0.64 -30.36
C THR A 257 -1.47 -0.95 -29.42
N THR A 258 -1.57 -0.59 -28.13
CA THR A 258 -0.57 -0.95 -27.11
C THR A 258 -0.42 -2.46 -27.00
N LEU A 259 -1.55 -3.20 -26.90
CA LEU A 259 -1.54 -4.66 -26.84
C LEU A 259 -0.86 -5.30 -28.05
N ARG A 260 -1.06 -4.75 -29.25
CA ARG A 260 -0.41 -5.22 -30.48
C ARG A 260 1.10 -5.05 -30.41
N THR A 261 1.61 -3.92 -29.91
CA THR A 261 3.06 -3.73 -29.75
C THR A 261 3.68 -4.73 -28.77
N MET A 262 2.95 -5.09 -27.71
CA MET A 262 3.44 -6.04 -26.70
C MET A 262 3.69 -7.44 -27.26
N GLN A 263 3.06 -7.81 -28.37
CA GLN A 263 3.30 -9.11 -29.02
C GLN A 263 4.72 -9.26 -29.58
N TYR A 264 5.44 -8.16 -29.71
CA TYR A 264 6.81 -8.10 -30.22
C TYR A 264 7.82 -7.69 -29.13
N HIS A 265 7.38 -7.60 -27.88
CA HIS A 265 8.27 -7.27 -26.77
C HIS A 265 9.17 -8.46 -26.46
N LYS A 266 10.47 -8.21 -26.45
CA LYS A 266 11.49 -9.12 -25.95
C LYS A 266 11.93 -8.64 -24.57
N PHE A 267 11.64 -9.43 -23.55
CA PHE A 267 12.00 -9.07 -22.17
C PHE A 267 13.51 -8.96 -22.02
N PHE A 268 13.96 -7.88 -21.38
CA PHE A 268 15.37 -7.64 -21.08
C PHE A 268 15.63 -7.78 -19.58
N SER A 269 14.93 -7.00 -18.74
CA SER A 269 15.06 -7.05 -17.29
C SER A 269 13.84 -6.42 -16.61
N GLY A 270 13.69 -6.63 -15.32
CA GLY A 270 12.64 -5.97 -14.55
C GLY A 270 12.77 -6.23 -13.07
N THR A 271 11.99 -5.51 -12.28
CA THR A 271 11.91 -5.66 -10.83
C THR A 271 10.51 -5.40 -10.33
N GLN A 272 10.16 -6.03 -9.22
CA GLN A 272 8.99 -5.69 -8.40
C GLN A 272 9.40 -4.91 -7.13
N TRP A 273 10.71 -4.86 -6.86
CA TRP A 273 11.30 -4.14 -5.73
C TRP A 273 11.47 -2.66 -6.06
N PRO A 274 11.25 -1.75 -5.09
CA PRO A 274 11.49 -0.31 -5.28
C PRO A 274 12.87 0.03 -5.83
N SER A 275 13.87 -0.80 -5.51
CA SER A 275 15.22 -0.69 -6.03
C SER A 275 15.76 -2.05 -6.46
N LEU A 276 16.62 -2.06 -7.47
CA LEU A 276 17.39 -3.21 -7.92
C LEU A 276 18.80 -2.73 -8.24
N ASP A 277 19.81 -3.45 -7.75
CA ASP A 277 21.18 -3.34 -8.23
C ASP A 277 21.71 -4.75 -8.48
N TYR A 278 21.72 -5.15 -9.74
CA TYR A 278 22.09 -6.50 -10.12
C TYR A 278 23.28 -6.49 -11.07
N LYS A 279 24.38 -7.12 -10.63
CA LYS A 279 25.59 -7.31 -11.43
C LYS A 279 25.70 -8.77 -11.86
N LEU A 280 25.85 -8.98 -13.17
CA LEU A 280 26.06 -10.31 -13.74
C LEU A 280 27.42 -10.89 -13.31
N PRO A 281 27.52 -12.23 -13.28
CA PRO A 281 28.79 -12.91 -13.01
C PRO A 281 29.91 -12.48 -13.98
N PRO A 282 31.18 -12.57 -13.56
CA PRO A 282 32.31 -12.30 -14.44
C PRO A 282 32.22 -13.09 -15.76
N GLY A 283 32.39 -12.40 -16.89
CA GLY A 283 32.33 -13.00 -18.22
C GLY A 283 30.92 -13.15 -18.82
N VAL A 284 29.87 -12.74 -18.11
CA VAL A 284 28.49 -12.76 -18.58
C VAL A 284 27.98 -11.34 -18.83
N ALA A 285 27.28 -11.14 -19.95
CA ALA A 285 26.66 -9.87 -20.30
C ALA A 285 25.41 -10.09 -21.17
N PHE A 286 24.45 -9.19 -21.06
CA PHE A 286 23.36 -9.07 -22.03
C PHE A 286 23.85 -8.32 -23.27
N LEU A 287 23.54 -8.83 -24.45
CA LEU A 287 23.81 -8.15 -25.71
C LEU A 287 22.65 -7.21 -26.05
N LEU A 288 22.97 -5.94 -26.29
CA LEU A 288 22.13 -4.96 -26.99
C LEU A 288 22.70 -4.79 -28.40
N PRO A 289 22.08 -5.39 -29.43
CA PRO A 289 22.53 -5.27 -30.81
C PRO A 289 22.52 -3.82 -31.31
N LYS A 290 23.42 -3.50 -32.24
CA LYS A 290 23.39 -2.25 -32.97
C LYS A 290 21.99 -1.97 -33.56
N GLY A 291 21.49 -0.75 -33.35
CA GLY A 291 20.22 -0.30 -33.92
C GLY A 291 18.97 -0.75 -33.16
N GLN A 292 19.12 -1.49 -32.05
CA GLN A 292 18.03 -1.64 -31.10
C GLN A 292 17.87 -0.37 -30.26
N SER A 293 16.60 -0.07 -29.98
CA SER A 293 16.14 0.95 -29.04
C SER A 293 15.10 0.34 -28.11
#